data_AF-A0A6V6ZPB7-F1
#
_entry.id   AF-A0A6V6ZPB7-F1
#
_cell.length_a   1.000
_cell.length_b   1.000
_cell.length_c   1.000
_cell.angle_alpha   90.00
_cell.angle_beta   90.00
_cell.angle_gamma   90.00
#
_symmetry.space_group_name_H-M   'P 1'
#
loop_
_entity.id
_entity.type
_entity.pdbx_description
1 polymer ?
#
loop_
_entity_poly.entity_id
_entity_poly.type
_entity_poly.pdbx_seq_one_letter_code
_entity_poly.pdbx_strand_id
1 'polypeptide(L)'
;MSSQVVFVIGTGRSGTSLTTQALSELGAKMPDDPVPASANNLRGTGESMQLRDQMNDLKTALGHKKGFRPKNWEQHPATQHARCELSDYLLQRSATSGRMGFIAKIPVMSEYLPMCDLAASEARVRSHYVWATRGAAETLNSLMRSYNFSKNQARKSYLQRLYYILRDAPDDTILIPYERWAVDSKGQIEFLADLIGQNKTSCRSEAEDAFTPTLDHSRSADLTALSEVEEVVDALTLKKRCRLADLVDRNSPEFFRLMTCLADEISRLNPDVPTNSLDVEQEMRLALLTCLADTSEKEAPEMNANLEILEHRVREVSTQQLANQEAFDKLTLERDSLAKVIDKLTLERDLLEEKIERRFYIKIQDLEDREAKLRLRKEKGQNKLKEDIKVLRQQNDQKLRKISKYKKVSVILAIPYVILTAPISIPLIVFFALKREARRNNSKNVT
;
A
#
# COMPACT_ATOMS: atom_id res chain seq x y z
N MET A 1 -2.34 -31.70 47.82
CA MET A 1 -2.38 -30.77 46.67
C MET A 1 -2.16 -31.60 45.42
N SER A 2 -2.89 -31.34 44.33
CA SER A 2 -2.63 -31.99 43.03
C SER A 2 -1.26 -31.59 42.51
N SER A 3 -0.52 -32.53 41.92
CA SER A 3 0.71 -32.23 41.21
C SER A 3 0.41 -31.53 39.87
N GLN A 4 1.40 -30.88 39.28
CA GLN A 4 1.25 -30.14 38.02
C GLN A 4 2.39 -30.44 37.05
N VAL A 5 2.08 -30.41 35.75
CA VAL A 5 3.02 -30.52 34.64
C VAL A 5 2.95 -29.27 33.78
N VAL A 6 4.11 -28.73 33.42
CA VAL A 6 4.24 -27.64 32.46
C VAL A 6 4.70 -28.22 31.12
N PHE A 7 3.79 -28.25 30.15
CA PHE A 7 4.06 -28.64 28.77
C PHE A 7 4.68 -27.45 28.02
N VAL A 8 5.98 -27.53 27.71
CA VAL A 8 6.68 -26.49 26.95
C VAL A 8 6.65 -26.84 25.46
N ILE A 9 5.80 -26.14 24.72
CA ILE A 9 5.46 -26.42 23.32
C ILE A 9 6.00 -25.32 22.39
N GLY A 10 6.04 -25.63 21.09
CA GLY A 10 6.50 -24.68 20.06
C GLY A 10 6.81 -25.34 18.73
N THR A 11 7.13 -24.52 17.73
CA THR A 11 7.45 -24.96 16.36
C THR A 11 8.85 -25.59 16.22
N GLY A 12 9.66 -25.53 17.29
CA GLY A 12 11.05 -25.96 17.33
C GLY A 12 11.99 -24.82 16.98
N ARG A 13 13.14 -24.72 17.69
CA ARG A 13 14.06 -23.55 17.65
C ARG A 13 13.46 -22.19 18.08
N SER A 14 12.19 -22.20 18.52
CA SER A 14 11.41 -21.06 19.00
C SER A 14 11.64 -20.68 20.48
N GLY A 15 12.79 -21.04 21.07
CA GLY A 15 13.10 -20.71 22.48
C GLY A 15 12.63 -21.71 23.54
N THR A 16 12.07 -22.87 23.17
CA THR A 16 11.58 -23.88 24.14
C THR A 16 12.64 -24.35 25.14
N SER A 17 13.91 -24.47 24.75
CA SER A 17 15.01 -24.82 25.67
C SER A 17 15.30 -23.72 26.71
N LEU A 18 15.24 -22.45 26.32
CA LEU A 18 15.44 -21.31 27.21
C LEU A 18 14.28 -21.20 28.22
N THR A 19 13.05 -21.36 27.73
CA THR A 19 11.84 -21.40 28.58
C THR A 19 11.90 -22.55 29.59
N THR A 20 12.42 -23.71 29.17
CA THR A 20 12.63 -24.89 30.05
C THR A 20 13.70 -24.62 31.11
N GLN A 21 14.82 -23.97 30.74
CA GLN A 21 15.86 -23.57 31.70
C GLN A 21 15.29 -22.58 32.73
N ALA A 22 14.61 -21.53 32.29
CA ALA A 22 13.96 -20.55 33.18
C ALA A 22 12.97 -21.21 34.17
N LEU A 23 12.14 -22.15 33.71
CA LEU A 23 11.24 -22.92 34.59
C LEU A 23 12.00 -23.81 35.59
N SER A 24 13.15 -24.36 35.20
CA SER A 24 14.02 -25.16 36.07
C SER A 24 14.64 -24.31 37.20
N GLU A 25 15.19 -23.14 36.88
CA GLU A 25 15.73 -22.21 37.89
C GLU A 25 14.63 -21.67 38.82
N LEU A 26 13.39 -21.51 38.32
CA LEU A 26 12.22 -21.22 39.14
C LEU A 26 11.77 -22.40 40.04
N GLY A 27 12.38 -23.58 39.89
CA GLY A 27 12.22 -24.74 40.77
C GLY A 27 11.27 -25.84 40.26
N ALA A 28 10.82 -25.78 39.00
CA ALA A 28 10.10 -26.90 38.38
C ALA A 28 11.08 -28.02 38.00
N LYS A 29 10.72 -29.28 38.25
CA LYS A 29 11.66 -30.39 38.04
C LYS A 29 11.88 -30.74 36.56
N MET A 30 13.15 -30.70 36.15
CA MET A 30 13.65 -31.29 34.89
C MET A 30 13.51 -32.81 34.89
N PRO A 31 13.34 -33.46 33.71
CA PRO A 31 13.32 -34.92 33.58
C PRO A 31 14.56 -35.59 34.19
N ASP A 32 14.40 -36.81 34.72
CA ASP A 32 15.52 -37.59 35.30
C ASP A 32 16.43 -38.21 34.22
N ASP A 33 15.91 -38.29 32.98
CA ASP A 33 16.52 -38.90 31.79
C ASP A 33 16.78 -37.85 30.67
N PRO A 34 17.43 -36.70 30.97
CA PRO A 34 17.53 -35.61 30.00
C PRO A 34 18.35 -36.03 28.77
N VAL A 35 17.84 -35.69 27.58
CA VAL A 35 18.58 -35.84 26.31
C VAL A 35 19.91 -35.07 26.42
N PRO A 36 21.07 -35.73 26.22
CA PRO A 36 22.37 -35.10 26.39
C PRO A 36 22.60 -33.85 25.54
N ALA A 37 23.51 -32.99 26.01
CA ALA A 37 24.01 -31.86 25.22
C ALA A 37 24.67 -32.32 23.92
N SER A 38 24.59 -31.48 22.89
CA SER A 38 25.17 -31.74 21.57
C SER A 38 25.71 -30.45 20.96
N ALA A 39 26.48 -30.55 19.87
CA ALA A 39 26.99 -29.37 19.15
C ALA A 39 25.88 -28.39 18.72
N ASN A 40 24.66 -28.88 18.47
CA ASN A 40 23.49 -28.07 18.08
C ASN A 40 22.70 -27.49 19.27
N ASN A 41 23.03 -27.91 20.50
CA ASN A 41 22.49 -27.38 21.74
C ASN A 41 23.41 -27.74 22.94
N LEU A 42 24.34 -26.83 23.24
CA LEU A 42 25.41 -27.01 24.23
C LEU A 42 24.90 -27.16 25.67
N ARG A 43 23.69 -26.69 25.98
CA ARG A 43 23.06 -26.77 27.31
C ARG A 43 22.06 -27.94 27.46
N GLY A 44 22.01 -28.86 26.47
CA GLY A 44 21.00 -29.92 26.44
C GLY A 44 19.62 -29.41 26.01
N THR A 45 18.77 -30.30 25.49
CA THR A 45 17.42 -29.89 25.04
C THR A 45 16.43 -29.73 26.19
N GLY A 46 16.66 -30.36 27.35
CA GLY A 46 15.67 -30.42 28.42
C GLY A 46 14.46 -31.30 28.09
N GLU A 47 14.59 -32.14 27.07
CA GLU A 47 13.61 -33.17 26.70
C GLU A 47 13.97 -34.47 27.45
N SER A 48 12.98 -35.28 27.80
CA SER A 48 13.21 -36.65 28.29
C SER A 48 13.56 -37.56 27.11
N MET A 49 14.50 -38.49 27.28
CA MET A 49 14.82 -39.51 26.29
C MET A 49 13.65 -40.48 26.09
N GLN A 50 13.04 -40.97 27.17
CA GLN A 50 11.87 -41.85 27.14
C GLN A 50 10.74 -41.23 26.32
N LEU A 51 10.31 -40.01 26.69
CA LEU A 51 9.23 -39.35 25.97
C LEU A 51 9.63 -39.05 24.51
N ARG A 52 10.89 -38.68 24.23
CA ARG A 52 11.37 -38.37 22.87
C ARG A 52 11.21 -39.59 21.97
N ASP A 53 11.63 -40.74 22.46
CA ASP A 53 11.66 -41.98 21.67
C ASP A 53 10.23 -42.50 21.46
N GLN A 54 9.41 -42.51 22.51
CA GLN A 54 7.96 -42.76 22.44
C GLN A 54 7.23 -41.87 21.41
N MET A 55 7.51 -40.55 21.38
CA MET A 55 6.89 -39.64 20.41
C MET A 55 7.40 -39.86 18.97
N ASN A 56 8.64 -40.30 18.80
CA ASN A 56 9.19 -40.69 17.49
C ASN A 56 8.58 -42.01 17.00
N ASP A 57 8.36 -42.97 17.90
CA ASP A 57 7.73 -44.26 17.59
C ASP A 57 6.25 -44.06 17.23
N LEU A 58 5.51 -43.24 17.98
CA LEU A 58 4.15 -42.81 17.62
C LEU A 58 4.13 -42.16 16.23
N LYS A 59 5.02 -41.20 15.97
CA LYS A 59 5.10 -40.52 14.67
C LYS A 59 5.45 -41.48 13.53
N THR A 60 6.25 -42.50 13.81
CA THR A 60 6.62 -43.56 12.85
C THR A 60 5.44 -44.49 12.58
N ALA A 61 4.73 -44.94 13.62
CA ALA A 61 3.55 -45.80 13.52
C ALA A 61 2.38 -45.12 12.79
N LEU A 62 2.20 -43.80 12.96
CA LEU A 62 1.24 -42.99 12.19
C LEU A 62 1.72 -42.64 10.77
N GLY A 63 2.83 -43.23 10.30
CA GLY A 63 3.28 -43.19 8.90
C GLY A 63 4.28 -42.09 8.55
N HIS A 64 4.73 -41.27 9.52
CA HIS A 64 5.81 -40.25 9.54
C HIS A 64 5.84 -39.16 8.44
N LYS A 65 5.58 -39.50 7.18
CA LYS A 65 6.04 -38.75 6.00
C LYS A 65 5.01 -37.75 5.45
N LYS A 66 3.72 -37.93 5.75
CA LYS A 66 2.64 -37.48 4.87
C LYS A 66 1.65 -36.47 5.50
N GLY A 67 2.04 -35.21 5.55
CA GLY A 67 1.14 -34.09 5.87
C GLY A 67 0.51 -34.17 7.26
N PHE A 68 -0.82 -34.05 7.33
CA PHE A 68 -1.60 -34.03 8.57
C PHE A 68 -1.62 -35.39 9.30
N ARG A 69 -2.07 -35.36 10.56
CA ARG A 69 -2.40 -36.59 11.31
C ARG A 69 -3.46 -37.37 10.50
N PRO A 70 -3.40 -38.70 10.43
CA PRO A 70 -4.44 -39.47 9.76
C PRO A 70 -5.80 -39.25 10.46
N LYS A 71 -6.89 -39.41 9.70
CA LYS A 71 -8.23 -39.46 10.28
C LYS A 71 -8.27 -40.54 11.36
N ASN A 72 -8.95 -40.26 12.47
CA ASN A 72 -9.06 -41.17 13.61
C ASN A 72 -7.69 -41.58 14.21
N TRP A 73 -6.67 -40.72 14.14
CA TRP A 73 -5.35 -40.97 14.76
C TRP A 73 -5.47 -41.28 16.26
N GLU A 74 -6.45 -40.71 16.97
CA GLU A 74 -6.68 -40.93 18.41
C GLU A 74 -7.07 -42.37 18.71
N GLN A 75 -7.86 -43.00 17.83
CA GLN A 75 -8.30 -44.38 17.94
C GLN A 75 -7.24 -45.38 17.46
N HIS A 76 -6.12 -44.91 16.87
CA HIS A 76 -5.05 -45.78 16.40
C HIS A 76 -4.35 -46.48 17.59
N PRO A 77 -4.07 -47.80 17.52
CA PRO A 77 -3.48 -48.54 18.64
C PRO A 77 -2.17 -47.96 19.17
N ALA A 78 -1.30 -47.45 18.29
CA ALA A 78 -0.04 -46.81 18.70
C ALA A 78 -0.28 -45.51 19.50
N THR A 79 -1.32 -44.75 19.18
CA THR A 79 -1.70 -43.54 19.93
C THR A 79 -2.26 -43.90 21.29
N GLN A 80 -3.09 -44.94 21.37
CA GLN A 80 -3.60 -45.44 22.65
C GLN A 80 -2.47 -45.96 23.56
N HIS A 81 -1.49 -46.67 22.99
CA HIS A 81 -0.29 -47.10 23.70
C HIS A 81 0.55 -45.91 24.20
N ALA A 82 0.89 -44.97 23.31
CA ALA A 82 1.65 -43.77 23.67
C ALA A 82 0.91 -42.88 24.68
N ARG A 83 -0.42 -42.84 24.67
CA ARG A 83 -1.24 -42.14 25.68
C ARG A 83 -1.09 -42.78 27.07
N CYS A 84 -1.13 -44.11 27.14
CA CYS A 84 -0.92 -44.84 28.40
C CYS A 84 0.50 -44.62 28.94
N GLU A 85 1.54 -44.77 28.10
CA GLU A 85 2.92 -44.55 28.50
C GLU A 85 3.19 -43.10 28.95
N LEU A 86 2.55 -42.11 28.30
CA LEU A 86 2.61 -40.72 28.73
C LEU A 86 1.91 -40.53 30.09
N SER A 87 0.74 -41.14 30.30
CA SER A 87 0.04 -41.11 31.59
C SER A 87 0.90 -41.71 32.71
N ASP A 88 1.51 -42.88 32.48
CA ASP A 88 2.38 -43.55 33.45
C ASP A 88 3.63 -42.71 33.75
N TYR A 89 4.26 -42.11 32.74
CA TYR A 89 5.35 -41.15 32.93
C TYR A 89 4.91 -39.95 33.77
N LEU A 90 3.79 -39.30 33.41
CA LEU A 90 3.27 -38.15 34.15
C LEU A 90 2.96 -38.51 35.61
N LEU A 91 2.39 -39.70 35.87
CA LEU A 91 2.10 -40.20 37.19
C LEU A 91 3.38 -40.44 38.01
N GLN A 92 4.39 -41.13 37.45
CA GLN A 92 5.68 -41.37 38.10
C GLN A 92 6.38 -40.05 38.44
N ARG A 93 6.42 -39.11 37.48
CA ARG A 93 6.99 -37.78 37.68
C ARG A 93 6.22 -36.96 38.72
N SER A 94 4.89 -37.09 38.76
CA SER A 94 4.05 -36.38 39.73
C SER A 94 4.42 -36.70 41.17
N ALA A 95 4.79 -37.96 41.45
CA ALA A 95 5.14 -38.47 42.77
C ALA A 95 6.46 -37.90 43.30
N THR A 96 7.41 -37.56 42.41
CA THR A 96 8.73 -37.04 42.81
C THR A 96 8.83 -35.52 42.78
N SER A 97 7.89 -34.82 42.14
CA SER A 97 8.09 -33.41 41.74
C SER A 97 7.68 -32.34 42.76
N GLY A 98 6.96 -32.72 43.82
CA GLY A 98 6.55 -31.78 44.86
C GLY A 98 5.61 -30.67 44.35
N ARG A 99 5.56 -29.54 45.06
CA ARG A 99 4.56 -28.47 44.79
C ARG A 99 4.82 -27.66 43.51
N MET A 100 6.07 -27.47 43.10
CA MET A 100 6.39 -26.67 41.91
C MET A 100 6.09 -27.43 40.61
N GLY A 101 5.89 -28.75 40.68
CA GLY A 101 5.63 -29.59 39.52
C GLY A 101 6.87 -29.88 38.70
N PHE A 102 6.67 -30.32 37.46
CA PHE A 102 7.74 -30.71 36.54
C PHE A 102 7.48 -30.25 35.12
N ILE A 103 8.53 -30.29 34.32
CA ILE A 103 8.51 -29.85 32.92
C ILE A 103 8.40 -31.08 32.03
N ALA A 104 7.48 -31.04 31.06
CA ALA A 104 7.43 -31.97 29.95
C ALA A 104 7.63 -31.18 28.65
N LYS A 105 8.72 -31.45 27.94
CA LYS A 105 9.07 -30.75 26.69
C LYS A 105 9.40 -31.76 25.62
N ILE A 106 8.69 -31.71 24.49
CA ILE A 106 9.12 -32.24 23.18
C ILE A 106 8.53 -31.36 22.05
N PRO A 107 9.32 -30.87 21.09
CA PRO A 107 8.78 -30.10 19.95
C PRO A 107 7.78 -30.85 19.05
N VAL A 108 7.79 -32.19 19.04
CA VAL A 108 6.82 -33.04 18.32
C VAL A 108 5.51 -33.18 19.09
N MET A 109 5.50 -32.99 20.41
CA MET A 109 4.29 -33.03 21.24
C MET A 109 3.29 -31.93 20.86
N SER A 110 3.78 -30.80 20.33
CA SER A 110 3.00 -29.76 19.65
C SER A 110 2.02 -30.30 18.58
N GLU A 111 2.32 -31.45 17.97
CA GLU A 111 1.47 -32.09 16.96
C GLU A 111 0.36 -32.97 17.57
N TYR A 112 0.33 -33.21 18.90
CA TYR A 112 -0.52 -34.23 19.54
C TYR A 112 -1.13 -33.79 20.88
N LEU A 113 -1.32 -32.48 21.09
CA LEU A 113 -1.78 -31.88 22.35
C LEU A 113 -3.04 -32.52 22.99
N PRO A 114 -4.08 -32.95 22.23
CA PRO A 114 -5.26 -33.60 22.83
C PRO A 114 -4.93 -34.92 23.54
N MET A 115 -3.91 -35.66 23.07
CA MET A 115 -3.41 -36.86 23.74
C MET A 115 -2.73 -36.53 25.07
N CYS A 116 -2.06 -35.37 25.15
CA CYS A 116 -1.36 -34.90 26.34
C CYS A 116 -2.34 -34.50 27.45
N ASP A 117 -3.45 -33.84 27.10
CA ASP A 117 -4.50 -33.51 28.06
C ASP A 117 -5.22 -34.75 28.61
N LEU A 118 -5.52 -35.73 27.74
CA LEU A 118 -6.07 -37.01 28.18
C LEU A 118 -5.11 -37.73 29.13
N ALA A 119 -3.83 -37.84 28.77
CA ALA A 119 -2.82 -38.49 29.61
C ALA A 119 -2.60 -37.76 30.95
N ALA A 120 -2.63 -36.41 30.97
CA ALA A 120 -2.51 -35.64 32.21
C ALA A 120 -3.75 -35.84 33.11
N SER A 121 -4.95 -35.89 32.51
CA SER A 121 -6.20 -36.19 33.21
C SER A 121 -6.20 -37.59 33.84
N GLU A 122 -5.75 -38.60 33.10
CA GLU A 122 -5.63 -39.99 33.58
C GLU A 122 -4.61 -40.11 34.73
N ALA A 123 -3.46 -39.45 34.60
CA ALA A 123 -2.46 -39.34 35.66
C ALA A 123 -2.90 -38.46 36.85
N ARG A 124 -4.05 -37.76 36.75
CA ARG A 124 -4.56 -36.77 37.71
C ARG A 124 -3.58 -35.64 38.00
N VAL A 125 -2.79 -35.26 36.99
CA VAL A 125 -1.84 -34.16 37.03
C VAL A 125 -2.46 -32.95 36.34
N ARG A 126 -2.39 -31.77 36.96
CA ARG A 126 -2.85 -30.54 36.33
C ARG A 126 -1.91 -30.15 35.19
N SER A 127 -2.40 -30.07 33.96
CA SER A 127 -1.65 -29.55 32.82
C SER A 127 -1.64 -28.02 32.80
N HIS A 128 -0.51 -27.47 32.36
CA HIS A 128 -0.31 -26.07 32.01
C HIS A 128 0.52 -26.01 30.74
N TYR A 129 0.17 -25.14 29.79
CA TYR A 129 0.86 -25.03 28.50
C TYR A 129 1.60 -23.71 28.35
N VAL A 130 2.84 -23.81 27.87
CA VAL A 130 3.72 -22.67 27.59
C VAL A 130 4.19 -22.76 26.15
N TRP A 131 3.68 -21.88 25.30
CA TRP A 131 4.09 -21.77 23.92
C TRP A 131 5.26 -20.78 23.78
N ALA A 132 6.46 -21.33 23.59
CA ALA A 132 7.62 -20.51 23.24
C ALA A 132 7.54 -20.14 21.74
N THR A 133 7.41 -18.85 21.44
CA THR A 133 7.32 -18.30 20.08
C THR A 133 8.60 -17.58 19.69
N ARG A 134 8.83 -17.44 18.38
CA ARG A 134 9.94 -16.67 17.76
C ARG A 134 9.52 -16.33 16.34
N GLY A 135 10.02 -15.23 15.80
CA GLY A 135 9.83 -14.85 14.40
C GLY A 135 10.04 -16.02 13.42
N ALA A 136 9.18 -16.12 12.41
CA ALA A 136 9.17 -17.21 11.45
C ALA A 136 10.50 -17.31 10.70
N ALA A 137 11.05 -16.17 10.26
CA ALA A 137 12.29 -16.14 9.46
C ALA A 137 13.49 -16.67 10.24
N GLU A 138 13.67 -16.23 11.49
CA GLU A 138 14.71 -16.70 12.41
C GLU A 138 14.53 -18.19 12.75
N THR A 139 13.28 -18.62 12.92
CA THR A 139 12.94 -20.01 13.24
C THR A 139 13.27 -20.94 12.07
N LEU A 140 12.86 -20.60 10.85
CA LEU A 140 13.18 -21.33 9.62
C LEU A 140 14.71 -21.38 9.38
N ASN A 141 15.40 -20.24 9.49
CA ASN A 141 16.86 -20.18 9.36
C ASN A 141 17.58 -20.99 10.44
N SER A 142 17.02 -21.11 11.65
CA SER A 142 17.59 -22.01 12.67
C SER A 142 17.25 -23.47 12.41
N LEU A 143 16.07 -23.82 11.88
CA LEU A 143 15.71 -25.20 11.52
C LEU A 143 16.63 -25.73 10.40
N MET A 144 16.83 -24.93 9.35
CA MET A 144 17.72 -25.27 8.24
C MET A 144 19.15 -25.53 8.73
N ARG A 145 19.73 -24.61 9.51
CA ARG A 145 21.11 -24.76 10.04
C ARG A 145 21.26 -25.90 11.04
N SER A 146 20.34 -26.06 11.99
CA SER A 146 20.51 -27.03 13.09
C SER A 146 20.13 -28.47 12.74
N TYR A 147 19.28 -28.70 11.75
CA TYR A 147 18.82 -30.03 11.35
C TYR A 147 19.20 -30.40 9.90
N ASN A 148 19.99 -29.57 9.22
CA ASN A 148 20.32 -29.70 7.80
C ASN A 148 19.07 -29.85 6.91
N PHE A 149 17.99 -29.16 7.28
CA PHE A 149 16.73 -29.18 6.53
C PHE A 149 16.82 -28.32 5.29
N SER A 150 16.23 -28.79 4.19
CA SER A 150 15.91 -27.92 3.05
C SER A 150 14.87 -26.86 3.46
N LYS A 151 14.78 -25.76 2.70
CA LYS A 151 13.78 -24.69 2.96
C LYS A 151 12.36 -25.26 3.10
N ASN A 152 11.97 -26.20 2.23
CA ASN A 152 10.64 -26.81 2.26
C ASN A 152 10.44 -27.75 3.47
N GLN A 153 11.48 -28.49 3.89
CA GLN A 153 11.43 -29.31 5.11
C GLN A 153 11.30 -28.44 6.37
N ALA A 154 12.04 -27.34 6.45
CA ALA A 154 11.95 -26.37 7.54
C ALA A 154 10.56 -25.74 7.62
N ARG A 155 10.04 -25.23 6.49
CA ARG A 155 8.68 -24.67 6.39
C ARG A 155 7.60 -25.67 6.77
N LYS A 156 7.62 -26.88 6.20
CA LYS A 156 6.67 -27.95 6.55
C LYS A 156 6.67 -28.20 8.06
N SER A 157 7.84 -28.36 8.67
CA SER A 157 7.98 -28.64 10.10
C SER A 157 7.46 -27.49 10.98
N TYR A 158 7.75 -26.25 10.60
CA TYR A 158 7.27 -25.04 11.27
C TYR A 158 5.74 -24.91 11.17
N LEU A 159 5.20 -24.89 9.95
CA LEU A 159 3.77 -24.69 9.69
C LEU A 159 2.90 -25.82 10.27
N GLN A 160 3.35 -27.07 10.15
CA GLN A 160 2.61 -28.22 10.68
C GLN A 160 2.47 -28.17 12.20
N ARG A 161 3.54 -27.81 12.93
CA ARG A 161 3.46 -27.63 14.39
C ARG A 161 2.63 -26.43 14.79
N LEU A 162 2.80 -25.31 14.07
CA LEU A 162 2.03 -24.09 14.27
C LEU A 162 0.52 -24.34 14.13
N TYR A 163 0.11 -25.03 13.06
CA TYR A 163 -1.26 -25.42 12.81
C TYR A 163 -1.87 -26.19 14.00
N TYR A 164 -1.17 -27.21 14.51
CA TYR A 164 -1.67 -27.97 15.66
C TYR A 164 -1.66 -27.19 16.97
N ILE A 165 -0.70 -26.28 17.21
CA ILE A 165 -0.73 -25.43 18.41
C ILE A 165 -1.92 -24.48 18.34
N LEU A 166 -2.13 -23.79 17.21
CA LEU A 166 -3.25 -22.86 17.02
C LEU A 166 -4.61 -23.55 17.14
N ARG A 167 -4.73 -24.79 16.68
CA ARG A 167 -5.99 -25.55 16.72
C ARG A 167 -6.25 -26.26 18.05
N ASP A 168 -5.23 -26.91 18.62
CA ASP A 168 -5.42 -27.91 19.69
C ASP A 168 -4.91 -27.45 21.08
N ALA A 169 -4.09 -26.39 21.20
CA ALA A 169 -3.58 -25.98 22.52
C ALA A 169 -4.70 -25.34 23.38
N PRO A 170 -4.76 -25.54 24.70
CA PRO A 170 -5.78 -24.90 25.53
C PRO A 170 -5.77 -23.36 25.46
N ASP A 171 -6.94 -22.75 25.64
CA ASP A 171 -7.15 -21.29 25.57
C ASP A 171 -6.32 -20.50 26.61
N ASP A 172 -6.00 -21.13 27.75
CA ASP A 172 -5.14 -20.57 28.80
C ASP A 172 -3.63 -20.78 28.58
N THR A 173 -3.23 -21.38 27.45
CA THR A 173 -1.83 -21.49 27.01
C THR A 173 -1.17 -20.13 27.02
N ILE A 174 -0.07 -19.98 27.76
CA ILE A 174 0.68 -18.72 27.82
C ILE A 174 1.74 -18.64 26.72
N LEU A 175 1.88 -17.48 26.10
CA LEU A 175 2.89 -17.22 25.07
C LEU A 175 4.12 -16.52 25.65
N ILE A 176 5.29 -17.05 25.29
CA ILE A 176 6.62 -16.57 25.70
C ILE A 176 7.44 -16.24 24.44
N PRO A 177 7.38 -15.00 23.93
CA PRO A 177 8.13 -14.62 22.72
C PRO A 177 9.63 -14.53 22.96
N TYR A 178 10.42 -15.15 22.09
CA TYR A 178 11.87 -15.24 22.22
C TYR A 178 12.54 -13.86 22.23
N GLU A 179 12.03 -12.94 21.41
CA GLU A 179 12.57 -11.59 21.23
C GLU A 179 12.43 -10.74 22.51
N ARG A 180 11.48 -11.08 23.40
CA ARG A 180 11.32 -10.37 24.67
C ARG A 180 12.41 -10.71 25.68
N TRP A 181 13.07 -11.87 25.62
CA TRP A 181 14.14 -12.19 26.58
C TRP A 181 15.30 -11.18 26.54
N ALA A 182 15.56 -10.56 25.38
CA ALA A 182 16.59 -9.54 25.23
C ALA A 182 16.18 -8.13 25.71
N VAL A 183 14.89 -7.91 26.01
CA VAL A 183 14.32 -6.57 26.30
C VAL A 183 13.63 -6.53 27.67
N ASP A 184 13.09 -7.67 28.11
CA ASP A 184 12.18 -7.85 29.24
C ASP A 184 12.29 -9.31 29.75
N SER A 185 13.51 -9.76 30.06
CA SER A 185 13.76 -11.10 30.66
C SER A 185 13.01 -11.24 31.98
N LYS A 186 13.11 -10.24 32.86
CA LYS A 186 12.42 -10.20 34.15
C LYS A 186 10.91 -10.40 34.02
N GLY A 187 10.25 -9.71 33.08
CA GLY A 187 8.83 -9.92 32.83
C GLY A 187 8.51 -11.34 32.35
N GLN A 188 9.35 -11.95 31.49
CA GLN A 188 9.17 -13.36 31.10
C GLN A 188 9.29 -14.29 32.33
N ILE A 189 10.26 -14.04 33.21
CA ILE A 189 10.45 -14.80 34.46
C ILE A 189 9.29 -14.63 35.44
N GLU A 190 8.78 -13.42 35.66
CA GLU A 190 7.61 -13.17 36.52
C GLU A 190 6.39 -13.95 36.02
N PHE A 191 6.14 -13.95 34.70
CA PHE A 191 5.01 -14.65 34.10
C PHE A 191 5.11 -16.19 34.21
N LEU A 192 6.33 -16.75 34.09
CA LEU A 192 6.59 -18.17 34.32
C LEU A 192 6.53 -18.55 35.81
N ALA A 193 6.98 -17.65 36.70
CA ALA A 193 6.95 -17.86 38.14
C ALA A 193 5.51 -17.90 38.66
N ASP A 194 4.66 -16.99 38.19
CA ASP A 194 3.25 -16.93 38.56
C ASP A 194 2.48 -18.17 38.06
N LEU A 195 2.82 -18.70 36.87
CA LEU A 195 2.24 -19.95 36.35
C LEU A 195 2.44 -21.14 37.30
N ILE A 196 3.67 -21.34 37.80
CA ILE A 196 3.99 -22.47 38.69
C ILE A 196 3.74 -22.17 40.17
N GLY A 197 3.34 -20.95 40.52
CA GLY A 197 3.10 -20.49 41.89
C GLY A 197 4.38 -20.23 42.70
N GLN A 198 5.46 -19.79 42.05
CA GLN A 198 6.75 -19.46 42.67
C GLN A 198 6.81 -17.99 43.12
N ASN A 199 6.81 -17.81 44.44
CA ASN A 199 6.83 -16.49 45.08
C ASN A 199 8.20 -16.09 45.66
N LYS A 200 9.23 -16.95 45.57
CA LYS A 200 10.57 -16.64 46.09
C LYS A 200 11.36 -15.73 45.14
N THR A 201 11.80 -14.58 45.64
CA THR A 201 12.59 -13.61 44.87
C THR A 201 13.95 -14.16 44.42
N SER A 202 14.61 -15.01 45.21
CA SER A 202 15.95 -15.53 44.88
C SER A 202 15.95 -16.40 43.60
N CYS A 203 14.95 -17.27 43.45
CA CYS A 203 14.80 -18.10 42.25
C CYS A 203 14.45 -17.27 41.00
N ARG A 204 13.92 -16.05 41.16
CA ARG A 204 13.65 -15.14 40.03
C ARG A 204 14.95 -14.55 39.49
N SER A 205 15.90 -14.15 40.34
CA SER A 205 17.22 -13.68 39.88
C SER A 205 18.05 -14.78 39.20
N GLU A 206 18.04 -16.01 39.73
CA GLU A 206 18.74 -17.15 39.11
C GLU A 206 18.16 -17.48 37.73
N ALA A 207 16.83 -17.35 37.58
CA ALA A 207 16.16 -17.58 36.29
C ALA A 207 16.39 -16.45 35.27
N GLU A 208 16.70 -15.22 35.69
CA GLU A 208 17.08 -14.13 34.77
C GLU A 208 18.40 -14.46 34.03
N ASP A 209 19.35 -15.11 34.70
CA ASP A 209 20.64 -15.56 34.12
C ASP A 209 20.49 -16.70 33.08
N ALA A 210 19.32 -17.35 33.01
CA ALA A 210 19.06 -18.37 31.98
C ALA A 210 19.21 -17.80 30.56
N PHE A 211 18.85 -16.52 30.35
CA PHE A 211 19.09 -15.83 29.08
C PHE A 211 20.48 -15.19 29.04
N THR A 212 21.37 -15.73 28.21
CA THR A 212 22.62 -15.04 27.84
C THR A 212 22.52 -14.52 26.40
N PRO A 213 22.92 -13.26 26.10
CA PRO A 213 22.85 -12.69 24.75
C PRO A 213 23.56 -13.52 23.67
N THR A 214 24.56 -14.31 24.07
CA THR A 214 25.28 -15.26 23.22
C THR A 214 24.40 -16.35 22.61
N LEU A 215 23.19 -16.60 23.11
CA LEU A 215 22.24 -17.58 22.57
C LEU A 215 21.50 -17.08 21.30
N ASP A 216 21.53 -15.78 21.00
CA ASP A 216 20.89 -15.22 19.80
C ASP A 216 21.74 -15.43 18.53
N HIS A 217 21.94 -16.70 18.16
CA HIS A 217 22.70 -17.10 16.98
C HIS A 217 21.98 -16.84 15.64
N SER A 218 20.88 -16.08 15.59
CA SER A 218 19.98 -16.00 14.42
C SER A 218 19.84 -14.64 13.76
N ARG A 219 20.61 -13.60 14.15
CA ARG A 219 20.72 -12.37 13.36
C ARG A 219 21.55 -12.58 12.09
N SER A 220 21.08 -13.46 11.21
CA SER A 220 21.62 -13.68 9.87
C SER A 220 21.15 -12.56 8.94
N ALA A 221 22.07 -11.98 8.15
CA ALA A 221 21.73 -10.96 7.14
C ALA A 221 20.73 -11.48 6.09
N ASP A 222 20.85 -12.76 5.71
CA ASP A 222 19.92 -13.43 4.80
C ASP A 222 18.75 -14.07 5.57
N LEU A 223 17.73 -13.27 5.92
CA LEU A 223 16.47 -13.80 6.42
C LEU A 223 15.70 -14.50 5.29
N THR A 224 15.15 -15.68 5.57
CA THR A 224 14.28 -16.37 4.61
C THR A 224 13.04 -15.52 4.36
N ALA A 225 12.85 -15.09 3.10
CA ALA A 225 11.63 -14.41 2.67
C ALA A 225 10.40 -15.26 3.02
N LEU A 226 9.46 -14.65 3.74
CA LEU A 226 8.26 -15.29 4.27
C LEU A 226 7.17 -15.45 3.20
N SER A 227 6.19 -16.30 3.49
CA SER A 227 4.88 -16.28 2.83
C SER A 227 3.91 -15.39 3.62
N GLU A 228 2.84 -14.94 2.97
CA GLU A 228 1.77 -14.14 3.59
C GLU A 228 1.24 -14.79 4.89
N VAL A 229 1.10 -16.11 4.92
CA VAL A 229 0.66 -16.86 6.11
C VAL A 229 1.68 -16.82 7.24
N GLU A 230 2.98 -16.89 6.93
CA GLU A 230 4.06 -16.75 7.90
C GLU A 230 4.10 -15.32 8.48
N GLU A 231 3.86 -14.29 7.64
CA GLU A 231 3.79 -12.88 8.06
C GLU A 231 2.57 -12.58 8.97
N VAL A 232 1.39 -13.12 8.63
CA VAL A 232 0.18 -13.00 9.47
C VAL A 232 0.40 -13.65 10.85
N VAL A 233 1.07 -14.79 10.90
CA VAL A 233 1.36 -15.50 12.16
C VAL A 233 2.38 -14.74 13.02
N ASP A 234 3.40 -14.16 12.41
CA ASP A 234 4.33 -13.29 13.12
C ASP A 234 3.59 -12.04 13.64
N ALA A 235 2.72 -11.41 12.85
CA ALA A 235 1.88 -10.30 13.32
C ALA A 235 0.94 -10.69 14.48
N LEU A 236 0.48 -11.95 14.52
CA LEU A 236 -0.31 -12.50 15.63
C LEU A 236 0.52 -12.75 16.89
N THR A 237 1.71 -13.34 16.78
CA THR A 237 2.43 -13.92 17.94
C THR A 237 3.68 -13.15 18.39
N LEU A 238 4.30 -12.35 17.52
CA LEU A 238 5.60 -11.74 17.77
C LEU A 238 5.52 -10.66 18.86
N LYS A 239 6.44 -10.71 19.84
CA LYS A 239 6.57 -9.76 20.98
C LYS A 239 5.34 -9.65 21.92
N LYS A 240 4.25 -10.40 21.71
CA LYS A 240 3.06 -10.42 22.57
C LYS A 240 3.15 -11.52 23.64
N ARG A 241 3.32 -11.12 24.91
CA ARG A 241 3.24 -12.01 26.09
C ARG A 241 1.84 -11.92 26.68
N CYS A 242 1.04 -12.96 26.47
CA CYS A 242 -0.40 -13.03 26.74
C CYS A 242 -0.88 -14.50 26.72
N ARG A 243 -2.18 -14.76 26.86
CA ARG A 243 -2.79 -16.09 26.64
C ARG A 243 -3.20 -16.27 25.18
N LEU A 244 -3.37 -17.52 24.76
CA LEU A 244 -3.80 -17.84 23.40
C LEU A 244 -5.19 -17.27 23.08
N ALA A 245 -6.13 -17.34 24.03
CA ALA A 245 -7.46 -16.72 23.90
C ALA A 245 -7.43 -15.19 23.71
N ASP A 246 -6.39 -14.51 24.19
CA ASP A 246 -6.24 -13.05 24.02
C ASP A 246 -5.79 -12.66 22.60
N LEU A 247 -5.34 -13.64 21.80
CA LEU A 247 -4.78 -13.43 20.46
C LEU A 247 -5.70 -13.86 19.33
N VAL A 248 -6.53 -14.87 19.57
CA VAL A 248 -7.27 -15.59 18.53
C VAL A 248 -8.62 -16.01 19.08
N ASP A 249 -9.70 -15.40 18.58
CA ASP A 249 -11.03 -16.00 18.71
C ASP A 249 -11.15 -17.16 17.73
N ARG A 250 -11.20 -18.38 18.26
CA ARG A 250 -11.30 -19.63 17.49
C ARG A 250 -12.64 -19.82 16.78
N ASN A 251 -13.63 -18.97 17.06
CA ASN A 251 -14.93 -18.97 16.38
C ASN A 251 -15.02 -17.89 15.30
N SER A 252 -13.98 -17.07 15.12
CA SER A 252 -13.96 -15.97 14.14
C SER A 252 -13.73 -16.47 12.71
N PRO A 253 -14.33 -15.80 11.70
CA PRO A 253 -14.01 -16.05 10.29
C PRO A 253 -12.51 -15.89 9.99
N GLU A 254 -11.83 -14.97 10.65
CA GLU A 254 -10.39 -14.70 10.51
C GLU A 254 -9.55 -15.90 10.92
N PHE A 255 -9.91 -16.57 12.03
CA PHE A 255 -9.23 -17.80 12.44
C PHE A 255 -9.45 -18.93 11.44
N PHE A 256 -10.68 -19.17 11.00
CA PHE A 256 -10.95 -20.22 10.01
C PHE A 256 -10.25 -19.96 8.66
N ARG A 257 -10.13 -18.69 8.23
CA ARG A 257 -9.31 -18.29 7.07
C ARG A 257 -7.83 -18.60 7.30
N LEU A 258 -7.25 -18.18 8.42
CA LEU A 258 -5.86 -18.49 8.77
C LEU A 258 -5.58 -20.00 8.77
N MET A 259 -6.46 -20.78 9.40
CA MET A 259 -6.34 -22.24 9.47
C MET A 259 -6.47 -22.90 8.10
N THR A 260 -7.31 -22.37 7.21
CA THR A 260 -7.41 -22.82 5.81
C THR A 260 -6.13 -22.48 5.03
N CYS A 261 -5.61 -21.24 5.14
CA CYS A 261 -4.37 -20.85 4.45
C CYS A 261 -3.15 -21.64 4.94
N LEU A 262 -3.07 -21.91 6.25
CA LEU A 262 -2.07 -22.83 6.82
C LEU A 262 -2.23 -24.25 6.25
N ALA A 263 -3.47 -24.72 6.12
CA ALA A 263 -3.73 -26.05 5.57
C ALA A 263 -3.27 -26.17 4.12
N ASP A 264 -3.64 -25.20 3.28
CA ASP A 264 -3.29 -25.13 1.86
C ASP A 264 -1.76 -25.04 1.64
N GLU A 265 -1.04 -24.30 2.47
CA GLU A 265 0.43 -24.21 2.40
C GLU A 265 1.10 -25.54 2.80
N ILE A 266 0.60 -26.20 3.86
CA ILE A 266 1.09 -27.53 4.27
C ILE A 266 0.80 -28.56 3.17
N SER A 267 -0.39 -28.56 2.57
CA SER A 267 -0.75 -29.42 1.42
C SER A 267 0.19 -29.18 0.24
N ARG A 268 0.47 -27.91 -0.12
CA ARG A 268 1.38 -27.55 -1.23
C ARG A 268 2.81 -28.01 -1.01
N LEU A 269 3.29 -28.03 0.24
CA LEU A 269 4.61 -28.56 0.61
C LEU A 269 4.66 -30.11 0.65
N ASN A 270 3.56 -30.79 0.34
CA ASN A 270 3.37 -32.25 0.48
C ASN A 270 2.61 -32.89 -0.71
N PRO A 271 3.03 -32.70 -1.98
CA PRO A 271 2.29 -33.19 -3.15
C PRO A 271 2.17 -34.73 -3.23
N ASP A 272 3.12 -35.47 -2.64
CA ASP A 272 3.12 -36.95 -2.66
C ASP A 272 2.18 -37.60 -1.63
N VAL A 273 1.33 -36.81 -0.97
CA VAL A 273 0.36 -37.28 0.02
C VAL A 273 -0.95 -37.64 -0.67
N PRO A 274 -1.43 -38.89 -0.59
CA PRO A 274 -2.70 -39.27 -1.18
C PRO A 274 -3.83 -38.41 -0.63
N THR A 275 -4.79 -38.10 -1.49
CA THR A 275 -5.93 -37.20 -1.27
C THR A 275 -6.83 -37.57 -0.08
N ASN A 276 -6.62 -38.69 0.60
CA ASN A 276 -7.27 -39.02 1.87
C ASN A 276 -6.86 -38.10 3.05
N SER A 277 -5.89 -37.19 2.86
CA SER A 277 -5.63 -36.09 3.80
C SER A 277 -6.45 -34.81 3.52
N LEU A 278 -7.27 -34.77 2.46
CA LEU A 278 -8.14 -33.62 2.21
C LEU A 278 -9.20 -33.43 3.29
N ASP A 279 -9.56 -34.46 4.05
CA ASP A 279 -10.57 -34.40 5.11
C ASP A 279 -10.32 -33.22 6.08
N VAL A 280 -9.07 -32.95 6.48
CA VAL A 280 -8.74 -31.84 7.41
C VAL A 280 -8.88 -30.47 6.74
N GLU A 281 -8.48 -30.35 5.46
CA GLU A 281 -8.65 -29.13 4.66
C GLU A 281 -10.14 -28.85 4.39
N GLN A 282 -10.91 -29.89 4.09
CA GLN A 282 -12.35 -29.85 3.87
C GLN A 282 -13.12 -29.57 5.17
N GLU A 283 -12.72 -30.14 6.31
CA GLU A 283 -13.29 -29.84 7.63
C GLU A 283 -13.09 -28.36 8.00
N MET A 284 -11.89 -27.80 7.80
CA MET A 284 -11.64 -26.37 8.06
C MET A 284 -12.38 -25.46 7.09
N ARG A 285 -12.47 -25.82 5.80
CA ARG A 285 -13.26 -25.07 4.81
C ARG A 285 -14.76 -25.16 5.08
N LEU A 286 -15.27 -26.31 5.53
CA LEU A 286 -16.67 -26.46 5.92
C LEU A 286 -16.97 -25.64 7.16
N ALA A 287 -16.10 -25.67 8.17
CA ALA A 287 -16.21 -24.82 9.36
C ALA A 287 -16.16 -23.32 9.02
N LEU A 288 -15.28 -22.91 8.09
CA LEU A 288 -15.25 -21.54 7.55
C LEU A 288 -16.58 -21.18 6.87
N LEU A 289 -17.12 -22.05 6.01
CA LEU A 289 -18.38 -21.81 5.32
C LEU A 289 -19.58 -21.74 6.30
N THR A 290 -19.61 -22.60 7.33
CA THR A 290 -20.63 -22.54 8.38
C THR A 290 -20.51 -21.26 9.20
N CYS A 291 -19.30 -20.89 9.65
CA CYS A 291 -19.04 -19.64 10.37
C CYS A 291 -19.43 -18.40 9.52
N LEU A 292 -19.08 -18.39 8.23
CA LEU A 292 -19.49 -17.32 7.32
C LEU A 292 -20.99 -17.29 7.06
N ALA A 293 -21.68 -18.45 7.04
CA ALA A 293 -23.14 -18.51 6.94
C ALA A 293 -23.80 -17.96 8.21
N ASP A 294 -23.38 -18.41 9.39
CA ASP A 294 -23.86 -17.90 10.69
C ASP A 294 -23.59 -16.41 10.88
N THR A 295 -22.47 -15.91 10.37
CA THR A 295 -22.11 -14.49 10.37
C THR A 295 -22.99 -13.74 9.37
N SER A 296 -23.17 -14.28 8.16
CA SER A 296 -24.07 -13.72 7.15
C SER A 296 -25.54 -13.73 7.59
N GLU A 297 -26.01 -14.68 8.40
CA GLU A 297 -27.37 -14.65 8.95
C GLU A 297 -27.53 -13.56 10.03
N LYS A 298 -26.47 -13.25 10.78
CA LYS A 298 -26.44 -12.16 11.77
C LYS A 298 -26.26 -10.78 11.12
N GLU A 299 -25.51 -10.71 10.01
CA GLU A 299 -25.26 -9.48 9.25
C GLU A 299 -26.34 -9.20 8.21
N ALA A 300 -27.09 -10.20 7.72
CA ALA A 300 -28.16 -10.00 6.73
C ALA A 300 -29.22 -8.96 7.12
N PRO A 301 -29.69 -8.86 8.39
CA PRO A 301 -30.60 -7.79 8.81
C PRO A 301 -29.99 -6.39 8.66
N GLU A 302 -28.72 -6.23 9.04
CA GLU A 302 -28.00 -4.95 8.95
C GLU A 302 -27.65 -4.60 7.50
N MET A 303 -27.24 -5.59 6.70
CA MET A 303 -26.98 -5.41 5.27
C MET A 303 -28.26 -5.12 4.49
N ASN A 304 -29.40 -5.73 4.82
CA ASN A 304 -30.70 -5.39 4.25
C ASN A 304 -31.13 -3.96 4.61
N ALA A 305 -30.98 -3.54 5.87
CA ALA A 305 -31.26 -2.16 6.27
C ALA A 305 -30.36 -1.15 5.54
N ASN A 306 -29.07 -1.46 5.36
CA ASN A 306 -28.15 -0.65 4.58
C ASN A 306 -28.50 -0.63 3.08
N LEU A 307 -29.00 -1.74 2.52
CA LEU A 307 -29.50 -1.81 1.14
C LEU A 307 -30.77 -0.95 0.96
N GLU A 308 -31.72 -0.95 1.89
CA GLU A 308 -32.89 -0.06 1.85
C GLU A 308 -32.50 1.43 1.87
N ILE A 309 -31.52 1.80 2.69
CA ILE A 309 -30.94 3.16 2.73
C ILE A 309 -30.26 3.52 1.40
N LEU A 310 -29.53 2.57 0.80
CA LEU A 310 -28.90 2.74 -0.51
C LEU A 310 -29.93 2.88 -1.64
N GLU A 311 -30.99 2.05 -1.66
CA GLU A 311 -32.08 2.16 -2.62
C GLU A 311 -32.78 3.51 -2.52
N HIS A 312 -33.06 4.00 -1.30
CA HIS A 312 -33.64 5.32 -1.10
C HIS A 312 -32.74 6.41 -1.69
N ARG A 313 -31.44 6.37 -1.42
CA ARG A 313 -30.46 7.33 -1.98
C ARG A 313 -30.35 7.24 -3.50
N VAL A 314 -30.39 6.05 -4.08
CA VAL A 314 -30.38 5.89 -5.55
C VAL A 314 -31.63 6.52 -6.16
N ARG A 315 -32.81 6.28 -5.60
CA ARG A 315 -34.07 6.92 -6.05
C ARG A 315 -34.00 8.44 -5.95
N GLU A 316 -33.48 8.98 -4.83
CA GLU A 316 -33.29 10.41 -4.64
C GLU A 316 -32.36 11.01 -5.70
N VAL A 317 -31.17 10.42 -5.92
CA VAL A 317 -30.22 10.86 -6.95
C VAL A 317 -30.83 10.76 -8.36
N SER A 318 -31.60 9.71 -8.68
CA SER A 318 -32.29 9.61 -9.97
C SER A 318 -33.35 10.71 -10.15
N THR A 319 -34.10 11.09 -9.10
CA THR A 319 -35.03 12.23 -9.19
C THR A 319 -34.32 13.56 -9.37
N GLN A 320 -33.18 13.77 -8.70
CA GLN A 320 -32.35 14.96 -8.90
C GLN A 320 -31.72 15.00 -10.30
N GLN A 321 -31.28 13.86 -10.85
CA GLN A 321 -30.79 13.76 -12.23
C GLN A 321 -31.87 14.10 -13.25
N LEU A 322 -33.11 13.63 -13.05
CA LEU A 322 -34.23 13.95 -13.92
C LEU A 322 -34.55 15.46 -13.91
N ALA A 323 -34.64 16.07 -12.71
CA ALA A 323 -34.84 17.51 -12.56
C ALA A 323 -33.69 18.34 -13.16
N ASN A 324 -32.44 17.87 -13.04
CA ASN A 324 -31.28 18.51 -13.66
C ASN A 324 -31.32 18.39 -15.20
N GLN A 325 -31.79 17.27 -15.75
CA GLN A 325 -31.98 17.10 -17.20
C GLN A 325 -33.06 18.04 -17.73
N GLU A 326 -34.21 18.13 -17.07
CA GLU A 326 -35.28 19.09 -17.42
C GLU A 326 -34.78 20.55 -17.38
N ALA A 327 -33.98 20.90 -16.38
CA ALA A 327 -33.35 22.21 -16.29
C ALA A 327 -32.33 22.46 -17.43
N PHE A 328 -31.53 21.44 -17.79
CA PHE A 328 -30.57 21.52 -18.89
C PHE A 328 -31.25 21.66 -20.26
N ASP A 329 -32.33 20.92 -20.50
CA ASP A 329 -33.12 20.99 -21.73
C ASP A 329 -33.77 22.38 -21.88
N LYS A 330 -34.29 22.93 -20.79
CA LYS A 330 -34.80 24.31 -20.75
C LYS A 330 -33.70 25.34 -21.07
N LEU A 331 -32.53 25.25 -20.44
CA LEU A 331 -31.40 26.15 -20.71
C LEU A 331 -30.90 26.02 -22.16
N THR A 332 -30.94 24.83 -22.73
CA THR A 332 -30.59 24.59 -24.15
C THR A 332 -31.59 25.28 -25.09
N LEU A 333 -32.89 25.20 -24.79
CA LEU A 333 -33.93 25.88 -25.56
C LEU A 333 -33.83 27.42 -25.45
N GLU A 334 -33.51 27.95 -24.26
CA GLU A 334 -33.22 29.38 -24.06
C GLU A 334 -31.97 29.82 -24.85
N ARG A 335 -30.87 29.05 -24.80
CA ARG A 335 -29.65 29.29 -25.58
C ARG A 335 -29.93 29.35 -27.08
N ASP A 336 -30.69 28.39 -27.61
CA ASP A 336 -30.99 28.29 -29.04
C ASP A 336 -31.96 29.40 -29.50
N SER A 337 -32.82 29.89 -28.60
CA SER A 337 -33.60 31.10 -28.82
C SER A 337 -32.71 32.35 -28.88
N LEU A 338 -31.73 32.48 -27.98
CA LEU A 338 -30.79 33.60 -27.96
C LEU A 338 -29.86 33.59 -29.19
N ALA A 339 -29.42 32.41 -29.66
CA ALA A 339 -28.63 32.27 -30.88
C ALA A 339 -29.35 32.87 -32.10
N LYS A 340 -30.65 32.55 -32.29
CA LYS A 340 -31.48 33.13 -33.36
C LYS A 340 -31.60 34.65 -33.28
N VAL A 341 -31.61 35.21 -32.06
CA VAL A 341 -31.60 36.68 -31.85
C VAL A 341 -30.25 37.28 -32.25
N ILE A 342 -29.14 36.62 -31.91
CA ILE A 342 -27.78 37.05 -32.30
C ILE A 342 -27.61 37.00 -33.82
N ASP A 343 -28.05 35.93 -34.48
CA ASP A 343 -27.99 35.81 -35.95
C ASP A 343 -28.79 36.93 -36.63
N LYS A 344 -30.00 37.22 -36.14
CA LYS A 344 -30.82 38.32 -36.63
C LYS A 344 -30.13 39.69 -36.46
N LEU A 345 -29.59 39.97 -35.27
CA LEU A 345 -28.88 41.24 -35.00
C LEU A 345 -27.59 41.37 -35.82
N THR A 346 -26.92 40.25 -36.11
CA THR A 346 -25.74 40.21 -36.97
C THR A 346 -26.11 40.57 -38.41
N LEU A 347 -27.18 39.98 -38.95
CA LEU A 347 -27.71 40.34 -40.27
C LEU A 347 -28.16 41.81 -40.35
N GLU A 348 -28.82 42.32 -39.30
CA GLU A 348 -29.22 43.74 -39.22
C GLU A 348 -28.01 44.69 -39.19
N ARG A 349 -26.92 44.32 -38.48
CA ARG A 349 -25.65 45.07 -38.49
C ARG A 349 -25.04 45.07 -39.89
N ASP A 350 -24.90 43.92 -40.52
CA ASP A 350 -24.20 43.79 -41.82
C ASP A 350 -24.95 44.58 -42.92
N LEU A 351 -26.29 44.56 -42.89
CA LEU A 351 -27.14 45.40 -43.76
C LEU A 351 -27.03 46.91 -43.47
N LEU A 352 -26.64 47.32 -42.26
CA LEU A 352 -26.37 48.72 -41.93
C LEU A 352 -24.96 49.12 -42.36
N GLU A 353 -23.97 48.25 -42.21
CA GLU A 353 -22.60 48.46 -42.70
C GLU A 353 -22.59 48.62 -44.23
N GLU A 354 -23.24 47.74 -44.99
CA GLU A 354 -23.37 47.88 -46.46
C GLU A 354 -24.01 49.22 -46.87
N LYS A 355 -25.07 49.65 -46.16
CA LYS A 355 -25.73 50.95 -46.40
C LYS A 355 -24.81 52.13 -46.09
N ILE A 356 -23.95 52.02 -45.07
CA ILE A 356 -22.97 53.04 -44.70
C ILE A 356 -21.87 53.11 -45.76
N GLU A 357 -21.28 51.98 -46.14
CA GLU A 357 -20.26 51.90 -47.19
C GLU A 357 -20.77 52.46 -48.52
N ARG A 358 -21.97 52.06 -48.95
CA ARG A 358 -22.59 52.56 -50.18
C ARG A 358 -22.82 54.08 -50.16
N ARG A 359 -23.18 54.65 -49.00
CA ARG A 359 -23.28 56.12 -48.82
C ARG A 359 -21.91 56.80 -48.87
N PHE A 360 -20.88 56.20 -48.28
CA PHE A 360 -19.51 56.71 -48.37
C PHE A 360 -18.99 56.67 -49.81
N TYR A 361 -19.19 55.57 -50.54
CA TYR A 361 -18.78 55.42 -51.93
C TYR A 361 -19.40 56.49 -52.84
N ILE A 362 -20.73 56.68 -52.77
CA ILE A 362 -21.44 57.73 -53.53
C ILE A 362 -20.88 59.12 -53.20
N LYS A 363 -20.54 59.37 -51.92
CA LYS A 363 -20.00 60.67 -51.48
C LYS A 363 -18.55 60.89 -51.93
N ILE A 364 -17.73 59.84 -51.98
CA ILE A 364 -16.38 59.89 -52.57
C ILE A 364 -16.50 60.21 -54.05
N GLN A 365 -17.38 59.53 -54.78
CA GLN A 365 -17.57 59.74 -56.21
C GLN A 365 -18.03 61.18 -56.54
N ASP A 366 -18.96 61.77 -55.78
CA ASP A 366 -19.34 63.20 -55.94
C ASP A 366 -18.17 64.15 -55.61
N LEU A 367 -17.30 63.82 -54.65
CA LEU A 367 -16.10 64.60 -54.36
C LEU A 367 -15.06 64.52 -55.49
N GLU A 368 -14.82 63.33 -56.05
CA GLU A 368 -13.93 63.12 -57.21
C GLU A 368 -14.45 63.86 -58.45
N ASP A 369 -15.75 63.79 -58.73
CA ASP A 369 -16.41 64.53 -59.81
C ASP A 369 -16.26 66.05 -59.64
N ARG A 370 -16.41 66.55 -58.41
CA ARG A 370 -16.18 67.97 -58.08
C ARG A 370 -14.72 68.34 -58.25
N GLU A 371 -13.78 67.49 -57.83
CA GLU A 371 -12.35 67.74 -58.00
C GLU A 371 -11.97 67.77 -59.50
N ALA A 372 -12.47 66.83 -60.30
CA ALA A 372 -12.27 66.80 -61.75
C ALA A 372 -12.81 68.09 -62.42
N LYS A 373 -14.01 68.55 -62.04
CA LYS A 373 -14.58 69.84 -62.50
C LYS A 373 -13.72 71.03 -62.08
N LEU A 374 -13.13 71.02 -60.88
CA LEU A 374 -12.22 72.06 -60.41
C LEU A 374 -10.86 72.03 -61.14
N ARG A 375 -10.29 70.84 -61.39
CA ARG A 375 -9.07 70.66 -62.20
C ARG A 375 -9.27 71.19 -63.61
N LEU A 376 -10.38 70.85 -64.27
CA LEU A 376 -10.72 71.35 -65.61
C LEU A 376 -10.91 72.88 -65.64
N ARG A 377 -11.53 73.48 -64.61
CA ARG A 377 -11.63 74.94 -64.47
C ARG A 377 -10.26 75.59 -64.28
N LYS A 378 -9.39 74.99 -63.46
CA LYS A 378 -8.01 75.46 -63.24
C LYS A 378 -7.18 75.39 -64.53
N GLU A 379 -7.29 74.31 -65.30
CA GLU A 379 -6.61 74.14 -66.58
C GLU A 379 -7.10 75.16 -67.62
N LYS A 380 -8.42 75.34 -67.77
CA LYS A 380 -8.99 76.41 -68.63
C LYS A 380 -8.51 77.80 -68.21
N GLY A 381 -8.44 78.07 -66.91
CA GLY A 381 -7.88 79.31 -66.37
C GLY A 381 -6.39 79.49 -66.66
N GLN A 382 -5.58 78.42 -66.55
CA GLN A 382 -4.16 78.43 -66.88
C GLN A 382 -3.90 78.60 -68.38
N ASN A 383 -4.71 77.98 -69.25
CA ASN A 383 -4.59 78.13 -70.69
C ASN A 383 -4.97 79.56 -71.10
N LYS A 384 -6.09 80.09 -70.60
CA LYS A 384 -6.46 81.50 -70.79
C LYS A 384 -5.34 82.44 -70.31
N LEU A 385 -4.75 82.19 -69.14
CA LEU A 385 -3.62 82.98 -68.63
C LEU A 385 -2.38 82.88 -69.53
N LYS A 386 -2.07 81.71 -70.11
CA LYS A 386 -0.99 81.57 -71.11
C LYS A 386 -1.30 82.37 -72.38
N GLU A 387 -2.56 82.41 -72.80
CA GLU A 387 -3.01 83.19 -73.96
C GLU A 387 -2.96 84.70 -73.69
N ASP A 388 -3.43 85.15 -72.53
CA ASP A 388 -3.29 86.54 -72.06
C ASP A 388 -1.80 86.94 -71.95
N ILE A 389 -0.94 86.07 -71.41
CA ILE A 389 0.52 86.26 -71.39
C ILE A 389 1.10 86.30 -72.81
N LYS A 390 0.61 85.49 -73.75
CA LYS A 390 1.06 85.48 -75.15
C LYS A 390 0.67 86.77 -75.86
N VAL A 391 -0.54 87.30 -75.63
CA VAL A 391 -1.00 88.60 -76.13
C VAL A 391 -0.17 89.73 -75.50
N LEU A 392 0.05 89.72 -74.19
CA LEU A 392 0.91 90.69 -73.50
C LEU A 392 2.36 90.64 -74.01
N ARG A 393 2.90 89.44 -74.27
CA ARG A 393 4.22 89.28 -74.91
C ARG A 393 4.24 89.85 -76.33
N GLN A 394 3.22 89.60 -77.15
CA GLN A 394 3.15 90.20 -78.49
C GLN A 394 3.03 91.73 -78.45
N GLN A 395 2.25 92.29 -77.52
CA GLN A 395 2.17 93.73 -77.29
C GLN A 395 3.51 94.30 -76.78
N ASN A 396 4.20 93.56 -75.91
CA ASN A 396 5.51 93.97 -75.40
C ASN A 396 6.61 93.84 -76.46
N ASP A 397 6.55 92.83 -77.33
CA ASP A 397 7.43 92.67 -78.49
C ASP A 397 7.16 93.76 -79.54
N GLN A 398 5.91 94.20 -79.72
CA GLN A 398 5.60 95.38 -80.52
C GLN A 398 6.16 96.66 -79.90
N LYS A 399 6.10 96.83 -78.56
CA LYS A 399 6.77 97.93 -77.85
C LYS A 399 8.29 97.83 -78.00
N LEU A 400 8.88 96.66 -77.81
CA LEU A 400 10.32 96.40 -77.94
C LEU A 400 10.80 96.56 -79.39
N ARG A 401 9.98 96.27 -80.41
CA ARG A 401 10.28 96.59 -81.83
C ARG A 401 10.17 98.09 -82.14
N LYS A 402 9.31 98.83 -81.43
CA LYS A 402 9.33 100.31 -81.46
C LYS A 402 10.58 100.87 -80.78
N ILE A 403 11.04 100.24 -79.69
CA ILE A 403 12.26 100.63 -78.97
C ILE A 403 13.54 100.23 -79.74
N SER A 404 13.60 99.04 -80.34
CA SER A 404 14.78 98.53 -81.06
C SER A 404 14.99 99.16 -82.44
N LYS A 405 14.00 99.87 -82.98
CA LYS A 405 14.23 100.84 -84.07
C LYS A 405 15.14 101.99 -83.66
N TYR A 406 15.34 102.21 -82.35
CA TYR A 406 16.25 103.21 -81.78
C TYR A 406 17.34 102.56 -80.90
N LYS A 407 18.19 101.71 -81.50
CA LYS A 407 19.67 101.74 -81.35
C LYS A 407 20.34 100.55 -82.02
N LYS A 408 20.98 100.81 -83.17
CA LYS A 408 22.32 100.27 -83.45
C LYS A 408 23.32 100.82 -82.41
N VAL A 409 24.55 100.31 -82.42
CA VAL A 409 25.79 100.79 -81.73
C VAL A 409 26.24 99.97 -80.50
N SER A 410 27.01 98.92 -80.81
CA SER A 410 28.40 98.67 -80.32
C SER A 410 28.72 97.98 -78.98
N VAL A 411 29.98 97.49 -78.91
CA VAL A 411 30.81 97.10 -77.73
C VAL A 411 30.47 95.71 -77.14
N ILE A 412 31.29 94.64 -77.15
CA ILE A 412 32.74 94.36 -76.89
C ILE A 412 33.14 94.42 -75.40
N LEU A 413 33.56 93.28 -74.83
CA LEU A 413 34.26 92.98 -73.53
C LEU A 413 33.49 91.81 -72.85
N ALA A 414 34.00 90.60 -72.58
CA ALA A 414 35.31 90.07 -72.12
C ALA A 414 35.43 89.94 -70.58
N ILE A 415 36.08 88.83 -70.17
CA ILE A 415 36.64 88.46 -68.84
C ILE A 415 35.74 87.61 -67.88
N PRO A 416 36.31 86.63 -67.12
CA PRO A 416 35.60 85.49 -66.52
C PRO A 416 35.73 85.42 -64.97
N TYR A 417 35.81 84.20 -64.39
CA TYR A 417 35.95 83.84 -62.94
C TYR A 417 34.66 83.96 -62.09
N VAL A 418 34.41 83.21 -60.99
CA VAL A 418 34.80 81.85 -60.51
C VAL A 418 33.93 81.52 -59.25
N ILE A 419 34.20 80.42 -58.51
CA ILE A 419 33.65 80.04 -57.19
C ILE A 419 32.29 79.28 -57.26
N LEU A 420 32.23 77.95 -57.04
CA LEU A 420 32.21 77.20 -55.75
C LEU A 420 30.97 77.45 -54.87
N THR A 421 30.17 76.40 -54.63
CA THR A 421 30.06 75.71 -53.33
C THR A 421 28.95 74.65 -53.39
N ALA A 422 29.01 73.67 -52.49
CA ALA A 422 28.15 72.49 -52.49
C ALA A 422 27.08 72.54 -51.37
N PRO A 423 26.67 71.45 -50.69
CA PRO A 423 25.25 71.21 -50.41
C PRO A 423 24.82 71.68 -49.01
N ILE A 424 23.50 71.77 -48.80
CA ILE A 424 22.91 71.82 -47.46
C ILE A 424 21.84 70.72 -47.32
N SER A 425 22.26 69.63 -46.69
CA SER A 425 21.37 68.77 -45.90
C SER A 425 20.85 69.56 -44.70
N ILE A 426 19.62 69.32 -44.24
CA ILE A 426 19.33 69.13 -42.81
C ILE A 426 17.94 68.49 -42.60
N PRO A 427 17.79 67.54 -41.66
CA PRO A 427 16.53 66.92 -41.27
C PRO A 427 15.97 67.51 -39.95
N LEU A 428 14.69 67.25 -39.63
CA LEU A 428 14.09 67.22 -38.28
C LEU A 428 12.76 66.44 -38.43
N ILE A 429 12.47 65.27 -37.82
CA ILE A 429 12.54 64.78 -36.42
C ILE A 429 11.41 65.37 -35.52
N VAL A 430 10.93 64.54 -34.57
CA VAL A 430 10.13 64.84 -33.34
C VAL A 430 8.61 64.59 -33.48
N PHE A 431 8.13 63.38 -33.14
CA PHE A 431 7.40 62.99 -31.89
C PHE A 431 5.90 63.37 -31.89
N PHE A 432 4.96 62.92 -31.03
CA PHE A 432 4.88 62.09 -29.80
C PHE A 432 3.43 61.50 -29.74
N ALA A 433 3.04 60.54 -28.87
CA ALA A 433 3.24 59.09 -28.97
C ALA A 433 1.98 58.38 -28.35
N LEU A 434 2.14 57.27 -27.61
CA LEU A 434 1.12 56.56 -26.77
C LEU A 434 0.14 55.65 -27.57
N LYS A 435 -0.29 54.47 -27.08
CA LYS A 435 -0.27 53.94 -25.70
C LYS A 435 -0.40 52.39 -25.65
N ARG A 436 0.40 51.72 -24.79
CA ARG A 436 0.15 50.41 -24.11
C ARG A 436 -0.02 49.10 -24.95
N GLU A 437 0.13 47.88 -24.40
CA GLU A 437 0.89 47.34 -23.25
C GLU A 437 0.90 45.79 -23.30
N ALA A 438 1.87 45.17 -22.64
CA ALA A 438 2.27 43.76 -22.65
C ALA A 438 1.17 42.66 -22.63
N ARG A 439 1.50 41.52 -23.26
CA ARG A 439 1.25 40.18 -22.71
C ARG A 439 2.46 39.26 -22.92
N ARG A 440 3.02 38.75 -21.83
CA ARG A 440 4.00 37.64 -21.79
C ARG A 440 3.75 36.86 -20.49
N ASN A 441 3.88 35.52 -20.56
CA ASN A 441 3.70 34.54 -19.47
C ASN A 441 2.22 34.44 -19.00
N ASN A 442 1.64 33.27 -18.70
CA ASN A 442 2.23 32.14 -17.98
C ASN A 442 1.38 30.87 -18.16
N SER A 443 2.00 29.69 -18.30
CA SER A 443 1.57 28.42 -17.67
C SER A 443 2.47 27.25 -18.09
N LYS A 444 3.27 26.79 -17.14
CA LYS A 444 3.76 25.41 -17.06
C LYS A 444 3.48 24.92 -15.64
N ASN A 445 3.05 23.67 -15.55
CA ASN A 445 3.01 22.80 -14.37
C ASN A 445 2.09 23.22 -13.20
N VAL A 446 1.02 22.44 -13.02
CA VAL A 446 0.66 21.81 -11.74
C VAL A 446 0.42 20.31 -12.03
N THR A 447 0.61 19.48 -11.00
CA THR A 447 0.49 18.00 -10.95
C THR A 447 -0.67 17.39 -11.72
#